data_AF-A0A7X7GYL7-F1
#
_entry.id   AF-A0A7X7GYL7-F1
#
_cell.length_a   1.000
_cell.length_b   1.000
_cell.length_c   1.000
_cell.angle_alpha   90.00
_cell.angle_beta   90.00
_cell.angle_gamma   90.00
#
_symmetry.space_group_name_H-M   'P 1'
#
loop_
_entity.id
_entity.type
_entity.pdbx_description
1 polymer ?
#
loop_
_entity_poly.entity_id
_entity_poly.type
_entity_poly.pdbx_seq_one_letter_code
_entity_poly.pdbx_strand_id
1 'polypeptide(L)' 'IHCDDLARRLGVPSQDISAALTLLELQGIVQDMGNMQYVVSTRWLSEVS' A
#
# COMPACT_ATOMS: atom_id res chain seq x y z
N ILE A 1 -1.56 -7.20 -0.73
CA ILE A 1 -1.01 -7.39 0.63
C ILE A 1 -2.00 -6.81 1.63
N HIS A 2 -2.21 -7.47 2.77
CA HIS A 2 -3.06 -6.95 3.85
C HIS A 2 -2.30 -5.91 4.67
N CYS A 3 -2.97 -4.81 5.05
CA CYS A 3 -2.35 -3.72 5.82
C CYS A 3 -1.65 -4.25 7.10
N ASP A 4 -2.31 -5.12 7.87
CA ASP A 4 -1.73 -5.73 9.07
C ASP A 4 -0.50 -6.61 8.83
N ASP A 5 -0.43 -7.31 7.69
CA ASP A 5 0.75 -8.13 7.37
C ASP A 5 1.96 -7.22 7.10
N LEU A 6 1.71 -6.08 6.45
CA LEU A 6 2.70 -5.03 6.18
C LEU A 6 3.16 -4.36 7.49
N ALA A 7 2.22 -4.03 8.37
CA ALA A 7 2.50 -3.49 9.71
C ALA A 7 3.38 -4.43 10.55
N ARG A 8 3.04 -5.73 10.58
CA ARG A 8 3.83 -6.75 11.30
C ARG A 8 5.23 -6.93 10.73
N ARG A 9 5.38 -6.91 9.40
CA ARG A 9 6.69 -7.08 8.75
C ARG A 9 7.61 -5.89 8.94
N LEU A 10 7.06 -4.68 8.90
CA LEU A 10 7.84 -3.44 9.04
C LEU A 10 8.01 -3.02 10.51
N GLY A 11 7.23 -3.58 11.44
CA GLY A 11 7.25 -3.17 12.84
C GLY A 11 6.66 -1.77 13.05
N VAL A 12 5.79 -1.33 12.15
CA VAL A 12 5.21 0.02 12.11
C VAL A 12 3.72 -0.06 12.44
N PRO A 13 3.13 0.91 13.15
CA PRO A 13 1.70 0.94 13.45
C PRO A 13 0.83 0.86 12.19
N SER A 14 -0.25 0.08 12.23
CA SER A 14 -1.19 -0.06 11.10
C SER A 14 -1.80 1.27 10.66
N GLN A 15 -1.92 2.25 11.57
CA GLN A 15 -2.36 3.62 11.26
C GLN A 15 -1.39 4.35 10.31
N ASP A 16 -0.08 4.20 10.51
CA ASP A 16 0.94 4.87 9.71
C ASP A 16 1.04 4.20 8.34
N ILE A 17 0.94 2.86 8.32
CA ILE A 17 0.83 2.08 7.08
C ILE A 17 -0.41 2.48 6.29
N SER A 18 -1.56 2.59 6.95
CA SER A 18 -2.81 3.00 6.30
C SER A 18 -2.70 4.41 5.72
N ALA A 19 -2.14 5.36 6.46
CA ALA A 19 -1.93 6.73 5.99
C ALA A 19 -0.97 6.76 4.78
N ALA A 20 0.12 5.99 4.83
CA ALA A 20 1.05 5.86 3.72
C ALA A 20 0.38 5.23 2.48
N LEU A 21 -0.42 4.18 2.66
CA LEU A 21 -1.16 3.53 1.56
C LEU A 21 -2.18 4.47 0.94
N THR A 22 -2.90 5.27 1.73
CA THR A 22 -3.81 6.30 1.21
C THR A 22 -3.05 7.36 0.39
N LEU A 23 -1.87 7.81 0.83
CA LEU A 23 -1.05 8.74 0.06
C LEU A 23 -0.56 8.12 -1.25
N LEU A 24 -0.12 6.86 -1.22
CA LEU A 24 0.31 6.12 -2.41
C LEU A 24 -0.85 5.87 -3.38
N GLU A 25 -2.07 5.71 -2.87
CA GLU A 25 -3.28 5.56 -3.68
C GLU A 25 -3.61 6.86 -4.42
N LEU A 26 -3.53 8.01 -3.74
CA LEU A 26 -3.69 9.32 -4.37
C LEU A 26 -2.64 9.60 -5.46
N GLN A 27 -1.45 9.01 -5.33
CA GLN A 27 -0.40 9.06 -6.35
C GLN A 27 -0.61 8.05 -7.49
N GLY A 28 -1.60 7.16 -7.38
CA GLY A 28 -1.85 6.08 -8.33
C GLY A 28 -0.81 4.96 -8.29
N ILE A 29 -0.03 4.87 -7.20
CA ILE A 29 1.03 3.88 -6.99
C ILE A 29 0.46 2.58 -6.43
N VAL A 30 -0.56 2.65 -5.58
CA VAL A 30 -1.29 1.48 -5.07
C VAL A 30 -2.78 1.61 -5.36
N GLN A 31 -3.48 0.49 -5.39
CA GLN A 31 -4.95 0.44 -5.47
C GLN A 31 -5.51 -0.36 -4.31
N ASP A 32 -6.57 0.16 -3.70
CA ASP A 32 -7.41 -0.60 -2.78
C ASP A 32 -8.28 -1.60 -3.57
N MET A 33 -8.19 -2.87 -3.18
CA MET A 33 -9.02 -3.97 -3.71
C MET A 33 -10.21 -4.27 -2.79
N GLY A 34 -10.41 -3.47 -1.73
CA GLY A 34 -11.36 -3.72 -0.67
C GLY A 34 -10.83 -4.72 0.36
N ASN A 35 -11.56 -4.86 1.47
CA ASN A 35 -11.19 -5.78 2.56
C ASN A 35 -9.76 -5.54 3.11
N MET A 36 -9.32 -4.27 3.13
CA MET A 36 -7.97 -3.84 3.55
C MET A 36 -6.82 -4.49 2.75
N GLN A 37 -7.11 -4.91 1.52
CA GLN A 37 -6.12 -5.46 0.62
C GLN A 37 -5.68 -4.41 -0.40
N TYR A 38 -4.38 -4.18 -0.44
CA TYR A 38 -3.78 -3.24 -1.39
C TYR A 38 -2.90 -3.97 -2.39
N VAL A 39 -2.91 -3.51 -3.64
CA VAL A 39 -2.02 -3.99 -4.69
C VAL A 39 -1.17 -2.83 -5.22
N VAL A 40 0.04 -3.15 -5.68
CA VAL A 40 0.87 -2.16 -6.37
C VAL A 40 0.36 -2.00 -7.79
N SER A 41 0.17 -0.76 -8.20
CA SER A 41 -0.32 -0.39 -9.53
C SER A 41 0.77 -0.60 -10.58
N THR A 42 0.36 -0.97 -11.79
CA THR A 42 1.29 -1.22 -12.92
C THR A 42 2.09 0.02 -13.31
N ARG A 43 1.57 1.22 -12.99
CA ARG A 43 2.27 2.49 -13.17
C ARG A 43 3.62 2.52 -12.43
N TRP A 44 3.63 2.09 -11.18
CA TRP A 44 4.85 2.05 -10.39
C TRP A 44 5.85 1.05 -10.97
N LEU A 45 5.38 -0.13 -11.38
CA LEU A 45 6.19 -1.16 -12.05
C LEU A 45 6.92 -0.63 -13.30
N SER A 46 6.31 0.32 -14.03
CA SER A 46 6.92 0.97 -15.18
C SER A 46 7.97 2.03 -14.84
N GLU A 47 7.96 2.58 -13.61
CA GLU A 47 8.94 3.59 -13.15
C GLU A 47 10.17 2.95 -12.49
N VAL A 48 10.08 1.69 -12.06
CA VAL A 48 11.21 0.92 -11.47
C VAL A 48 11.84 -0.11 -12.42
N SER A 49 11.33 -0.26 -13.65
CA SER A 49 11.92 -1.15 -14.68
C SER A 49 13.04 -0.49 -15.48
#